data_AF-A0A9C7QC14-F1
#
_entry.id   AF-A0A9C7QC14-F1
#
_cell.length_a   1.000
_cell.length_b   1.000
_cell.length_c   1.000
_cell.angle_alpha   90.00
_cell.angle_beta   90.00
_cell.angle_gamma   90.00
#
_symmetry.space_group_name_H-M   'P 1'
#
loop_
_entity.id
_entity.type
_entity.pdbx_description
1 polymer ?
#
loop_
_entity_poly.entity_id
_entity_poly.type
_entity_poly.pdbx_seq_one_letter_code
_entity_poly.pdbx_strand_id
1 'polypeptide(L)'
;MARHFYHATEEETDCGGESPPHLRMKSIAYSKLTTEYPEATIGLEQPLGDRRADILVEFSAPQFPEGRGIGVEVQHRHEDKDIEAVTEEYLAQEYSILWLDQDDFSGFDVDLSGILTVWPHSVQHDFSDGYHGVIHWLRQSKPANPSVEVVLPAEYLAEISGLLRRSWEYGKFEYGGQSDWTDLGFWWLSASYDPFQKWVKLVETPDGRTMLQLGKQVRGTEHVLAPVQTNHGRNRGKVHSLAYEVESAEVTSRGWQDVKKVWLESGLQNTSVLLKLVGTPSGDLALSLGKFKQHSDSKEFITVSTEHEHNLQESLHELANLLG
;
A
#
# COMPACT_ATOMS: atom_id res chain seq x y z
N MET A 1 16.14 4.26 60.82
CA MET A 1 16.96 3.04 61.00
C MET A 1 17.36 2.56 59.62
N ALA A 2 18.65 2.66 59.30
CA ALA A 2 19.21 2.19 58.06
C ALA A 2 19.24 0.66 58.06
N ARG A 3 18.65 0.02 57.05
CA ARG A 3 18.83 -1.41 56.79
C ARG A 3 19.97 -1.56 55.78
N HIS A 4 20.93 -2.37 56.19
CA HIS A 4 22.23 -2.61 55.58
C HIS A 4 22.18 -2.87 54.07
N PHE A 5 23.03 -2.15 53.32
CA PHE A 5 23.54 -2.61 52.04
C PHE A 5 24.50 -3.78 52.30
N TYR A 6 24.21 -4.93 51.71
CA TYR A 6 25.12 -6.07 51.69
C TYR A 6 26.03 -5.90 50.46
N HIS A 7 27.31 -5.65 50.70
CA HIS A 7 28.35 -5.79 49.68
C HIS A 7 28.82 -7.24 49.69
N ALA A 8 28.46 -8.02 48.68
CA ALA A 8 29.17 -9.25 48.37
C ALA A 8 30.46 -8.85 47.63
N THR A 9 31.57 -9.21 48.23
CA THR A 9 32.94 -9.00 47.77
C THR A 9 33.19 -9.64 46.41
N GLU A 10 34.03 -8.98 45.62
CA GLU A 10 34.68 -9.49 44.41
C GLU A 10 35.45 -10.78 44.74
N GLU A 11 34.83 -11.93 44.52
CA GLU A 11 35.55 -13.20 44.35
C GLU A 11 35.00 -13.90 43.11
N GLU A 12 35.93 -14.17 42.18
CA GLU A 12 35.75 -15.00 40.99
C GLU A 12 34.91 -16.23 41.31
N THR A 13 33.66 -16.22 40.84
CA THR A 13 32.83 -17.40 40.74
C THR A 13 32.33 -17.46 39.32
N ASP A 14 33.10 -18.17 38.50
CA ASP A 14 32.63 -18.85 37.28
C ASP A 14 31.56 -19.87 37.69
N CYS A 15 30.37 -19.35 37.93
CA CYS A 15 29.13 -20.04 38.19
C CYS A 15 28.13 -19.35 37.26
N GLY A 16 27.36 -20.11 36.48
CA GLY A 16 26.42 -19.61 35.44
C GLY A 16 25.24 -18.79 35.97
N GLY A 17 25.52 -17.78 36.78
CA GLY A 17 24.61 -16.76 37.25
C GLY A 17 24.76 -15.49 36.41
N GLU A 18 23.65 -14.80 36.26
CA GLU A 18 23.51 -13.57 35.50
C GLU A 18 24.47 -12.46 36.00
N SER A 19 25.15 -11.77 35.08
CA SER A 19 26.14 -10.75 35.47
C SER A 19 25.46 -9.51 36.08
N PRO A 20 26.10 -8.81 37.04
CA PRO A 20 25.54 -7.59 37.63
C PRO A 20 25.10 -6.51 36.63
N PRO A 21 25.82 -6.26 35.51
CA PRO A 21 25.34 -5.32 34.51
C PRO A 21 24.09 -5.82 33.76
N HIS A 22 23.91 -7.13 33.59
CA HIS A 22 22.75 -7.70 32.89
C HIS A 22 21.47 -7.49 33.72
N LEU A 23 21.56 -7.81 35.01
CA LEU A 23 20.49 -7.53 35.99
C LEU A 23 20.13 -6.04 36.05
N ARG A 24 21.12 -5.16 35.94
CA ARG A 24 20.90 -3.71 35.91
C ARG A 24 20.13 -3.29 34.67
N MET A 25 20.51 -3.79 33.49
CA MET A 25 19.83 -3.49 32.22
C MET A 25 18.37 -3.96 32.25
N LYS A 26 18.11 -5.20 32.68
CA LYS A 26 16.73 -5.71 32.88
C LYS A 26 15.91 -4.83 33.81
N SER A 27 16.50 -4.39 34.92
CA SER A 27 15.81 -3.53 35.89
C SER A 27 15.43 -2.17 35.30
N ILE A 28 16.31 -1.57 34.49
CA ILE A 28 16.04 -0.30 33.81
C ILE A 28 14.92 -0.49 32.77
N ALA A 29 15.04 -1.51 31.91
CA ALA A 29 14.04 -1.79 30.90
C ALA A 29 12.66 -2.10 31.50
N TYR A 30 12.61 -2.93 32.54
CA TYR A 30 11.38 -3.23 33.27
C TYR A 30 10.72 -1.96 33.83
N SER A 31 11.52 -1.07 34.43
CA SER A 31 11.00 0.19 34.98
C SER A 31 10.43 1.11 33.89
N LYS A 32 11.09 1.19 32.72
CA LYS A 32 10.60 1.99 31.61
C LYS A 32 9.31 1.40 31.02
N LEU A 33 9.28 0.10 30.76
CA LEU A 33 8.09 -0.58 30.24
C LEU A 33 6.88 -0.45 31.17
N THR A 34 7.11 -0.50 32.49
CA THR A 34 6.05 -0.26 33.49
C THR A 34 5.47 1.15 33.40
N THR A 35 6.28 2.13 32.99
CA THR A 35 5.84 3.52 32.82
C THR A 35 5.11 3.72 31.49
N GLU A 36 5.60 3.12 30.41
CA GLU A 36 5.05 3.25 29.05
C GLU A 36 3.76 2.44 28.85
N TYR A 37 3.64 1.27 29.49
CA TYR A 37 2.50 0.36 29.34
C TYR A 37 1.80 0.11 30.69
N PRO A 38 1.17 1.13 31.30
CA PRO A 38 0.61 1.03 32.66
C PRO A 38 -0.54 0.04 32.80
N GLU A 39 -1.22 -0.29 31.69
CA GLU A 39 -2.36 -1.21 31.64
C GLU A 39 -1.94 -2.65 31.26
N ALA A 40 -0.66 -2.89 30.99
CA ALA A 40 -0.14 -4.20 30.65
C ALA A 40 0.31 -4.98 31.90
N THR A 41 0.27 -6.31 31.83
CA THR A 41 0.91 -7.17 32.82
C THR A 41 2.36 -7.34 32.42
N ILE A 42 3.30 -6.91 33.28
CA ILE A 42 4.72 -6.96 32.99
C ILE A 42 5.42 -7.85 34.00
N GLY A 43 6.22 -8.80 33.53
CA GLY A 43 6.97 -9.72 34.37
C GLY A 43 8.40 -9.91 33.89
N LEU A 44 9.31 -10.10 34.85
CA LEU A 44 10.68 -10.56 34.58
C LEU A 44 10.69 -12.08 34.41
N GLU A 45 11.55 -12.57 33.53
CA GLU A 45 11.83 -14.01 33.37
C GLU A 45 10.56 -14.84 33.12
N GLN A 46 9.63 -14.35 32.30
CA GLN A 46 8.35 -15.01 32.06
C GLN A 46 8.43 -16.02 30.91
N PRO A 47 7.73 -17.17 31.02
CA PRO A 47 7.66 -18.12 29.92
C PRO A 47 6.85 -17.56 28.75
N LEU A 48 7.34 -17.79 27.53
CA LEU A 48 6.64 -17.52 26.28
C LEU A 48 6.87 -18.72 25.34
N GLY A 49 5.88 -19.61 25.28
CA GLY A 49 6.03 -20.91 24.64
C GLY A 49 7.10 -21.76 25.33
N ASP A 50 8.07 -22.26 24.55
CA ASP A 50 9.21 -23.02 25.06
C ASP A 50 10.39 -22.13 25.50
N ARG A 51 10.24 -20.80 25.40
CA ARG A 51 11.26 -19.80 25.77
C ARG A 51 10.92 -19.10 27.07
N ARG A 52 11.89 -18.35 27.57
CA ARG A 52 11.74 -17.44 28.70
C ARG A 52 12.26 -16.07 28.28
N ALA A 53 11.37 -15.11 28.23
CA ALA A 53 11.71 -13.72 27.95
C ALA A 53 12.36 -13.10 29.18
N ASP A 54 13.39 -12.28 28.98
CA ASP A 54 13.99 -11.51 30.07
C ASP A 54 12.95 -10.58 30.71
N ILE A 55 12.13 -9.93 29.87
CA ILE A 55 10.91 -9.22 30.28
C ILE A 55 9.79 -9.56 29.31
N LEU A 56 8.59 -9.82 29.82
CA LEU A 56 7.38 -9.97 29.01
C LEU A 56 6.38 -8.89 29.38
N VAL A 57 5.91 -8.14 28.38
CA VAL A 57 4.77 -7.24 28.45
C VAL A 57 3.58 -7.96 27.81
N GLU A 58 2.51 -8.18 28.56
CA GLU A 58 1.31 -8.85 28.07
C GLU A 58 0.08 -7.95 28.20
N PHE A 59 -0.64 -7.78 27.08
CA PHE A 59 -1.85 -6.98 27.05
C PHE A 59 -3.09 -7.82 27.39
N SER A 60 -4.10 -7.18 27.98
CA SER A 60 -5.38 -7.83 28.28
C SER A 60 -6.17 -8.25 27.03
N ALA A 61 -5.92 -7.58 25.90
CA ALA A 61 -6.37 -7.93 24.57
C ALA A 61 -5.30 -7.49 23.56
N PRO A 62 -5.18 -8.15 22.38
CA PRO A 62 -4.21 -7.75 21.37
C PRO A 62 -4.34 -6.28 20.96
N GLN A 63 -3.22 -5.57 20.88
CA GLN A 63 -3.13 -4.16 20.51
C GLN A 63 -2.34 -4.00 19.22
N PHE A 64 -2.69 -2.99 18.41
CA PHE A 64 -1.91 -2.66 17.22
C PHE A 64 -0.85 -1.59 17.57
N PRO A 65 0.39 -1.72 17.07
CA PRO A 65 0.90 -2.79 16.19
C PRO A 65 1.46 -4.04 16.91
N GLU A 66 1.48 -4.07 18.24
CA GLU A 66 2.31 -5.01 18.99
C GLU A 66 1.72 -6.42 19.23
N GLY A 67 0.52 -6.69 18.74
CA GLY A 67 -0.14 -7.99 18.92
C GLY A 67 -0.53 -8.22 20.38
N ARG A 68 -0.30 -9.42 20.90
CA ARG A 68 -0.65 -9.83 22.28
C ARG A 68 0.23 -9.19 23.35
N GLY A 69 1.37 -8.64 22.97
CA GLY A 69 2.36 -8.15 23.91
C GLY A 69 3.74 -7.97 23.29
N ILE A 70 4.72 -7.64 24.12
CA ILE A 70 6.11 -7.42 23.71
C ILE A 70 7.00 -8.33 24.55
N GLY A 71 7.73 -9.20 23.87
CA GLY A 71 8.86 -9.92 24.44
C GLY A 71 10.12 -9.08 24.37
N VAL A 72 10.85 -8.96 25.48
CA VAL A 72 12.09 -8.19 25.52
C VAL A 72 13.24 -9.10 25.92
N GLU A 73 14.29 -9.07 25.10
CA GLU A 73 15.53 -9.84 25.29
C GLU A 73 16.70 -8.87 25.43
N VAL A 74 17.41 -8.95 26.56
CA VAL A 74 18.56 -8.11 26.86
C VAL A 74 19.83 -8.91 26.54
N GLN A 75 20.65 -8.34 25.67
CA GLN A 75 21.92 -8.90 25.25
C GLN A 75 23.04 -8.34 26.13
N HIS A 76 23.70 -9.22 26.88
CA HIS A 76 24.93 -8.88 27.58
C HIS A 76 26.08 -9.74 27.03
N ARG A 77 27.20 -9.09 26.61
CA ARG A 77 28.48 -9.74 26.25
C ARG A 77 28.48 -10.63 24.99
N HIS A 78 27.75 -10.26 23.94
CA HIS A 78 27.75 -10.98 22.65
C HIS A 78 27.63 -12.49 22.84
N GLU A 79 26.65 -12.92 23.64
CA GLU A 79 26.32 -14.34 23.69
C GLU A 79 25.63 -14.73 22.39
N ASP A 80 26.02 -15.88 21.83
CA ASP A 80 25.47 -16.49 20.61
C ASP A 80 24.00 -16.93 20.83
N LYS A 81 23.09 -16.00 21.15
CA LYS A 81 21.65 -16.22 21.04
C LYS A 81 21.28 -16.18 19.55
N ASP A 82 20.52 -17.17 19.11
CA ASP A 82 19.96 -17.20 17.76
C ASP A 82 18.83 -16.16 17.65
N ILE A 83 19.21 -14.93 17.34
CA ILE A 83 18.31 -13.77 17.26
C ILE A 83 17.18 -14.02 16.26
N GLU A 84 17.49 -14.65 15.12
CA GLU A 84 16.52 -14.94 14.07
C GLU A 84 15.50 -15.98 14.57
N ALA A 85 15.95 -17.11 15.11
CA ALA A 85 15.05 -18.14 15.60
C ALA A 85 14.15 -17.63 16.74
N VAL A 86 14.72 -16.87 17.69
CA VAL A 86 13.94 -16.29 18.79
C VAL A 86 12.93 -15.26 18.26
N THR A 87 13.34 -14.42 17.32
CA THR A 87 12.42 -13.45 16.68
C THR A 87 11.26 -14.16 16.01
N GLU A 88 11.52 -15.19 15.22
CA GLU A 88 10.48 -15.98 14.55
C GLU A 88 9.52 -16.63 15.55
N GLU A 89 10.04 -17.22 16.63
CA GLU A 89 9.23 -17.86 17.68
C GLU A 89 8.31 -16.89 18.44
N TYR A 90 8.72 -15.63 18.64
CA TYR A 90 7.89 -14.62 19.31
C TYR A 90 6.80 -14.11 18.36
N LEU A 91 7.16 -13.77 17.12
CA LEU A 91 6.22 -13.31 16.10
C LEU A 91 5.16 -14.39 15.80
N ALA A 92 5.56 -15.66 15.78
CA ALA A 92 4.70 -16.83 15.66
C ALA A 92 3.60 -16.90 16.72
N GLN A 93 3.92 -16.46 17.93
CA GLN A 93 3.01 -16.48 19.08
C GLN A 93 2.18 -15.19 19.20
N GLU A 94 2.25 -14.34 18.17
CA GLU A 94 1.61 -13.03 18.09
C GLU A 94 2.14 -12.02 19.13
N TYR A 95 3.41 -12.13 19.54
CA TYR A 95 4.11 -11.11 20.34
C TYR A 95 5.14 -10.37 19.49
N SER A 96 5.16 -9.04 19.60
CA SER A 96 6.31 -8.25 19.16
C SER A 96 7.55 -8.60 19.95
N ILE A 97 8.71 -8.29 19.39
CA ILE A 97 9.99 -8.51 20.05
C ILE A 97 10.83 -7.23 20.10
N LEU A 98 11.51 -6.99 21.22
CA LEU A 98 12.48 -5.93 21.39
C LEU A 98 13.80 -6.54 21.85
N TRP A 99 14.83 -6.39 21.02
CA TRP A 99 16.20 -6.72 21.39
C TRP A 99 16.86 -5.47 21.95
N LEU A 100 17.47 -5.59 23.13
CA LEU A 100 18.19 -4.50 23.78
C LEU A 100 19.65 -4.90 23.96
N ASP A 101 20.58 -4.08 23.48
CA ASP A 101 22.00 -4.21 23.78
C ASP A 101 22.49 -3.09 24.71
N GLN A 102 23.79 -2.99 24.97
CA GLN A 102 24.33 -1.97 25.88
C GLN A 102 24.20 -0.54 25.35
N ASP A 103 24.18 -0.35 24.03
CA ASP A 103 24.13 0.96 23.39
C ASP A 103 22.72 1.58 23.48
N ASP A 104 21.69 0.75 23.71
CA ASP A 104 20.31 1.20 23.94
C ASP A 104 20.11 1.86 25.31
N PHE A 105 21.05 1.68 26.26
CA PHE A 105 20.95 2.22 27.61
C PHE A 105 21.73 3.51 27.81
N SER A 106 21.06 4.54 28.33
CA SER A 106 21.69 5.80 28.73
C SER A 106 21.43 6.09 30.22
N GLY A 107 22.35 5.66 31.07
CA GLY A 107 22.30 5.89 32.52
C GLY A 107 21.22 5.08 33.25
N PHE A 108 20.01 5.64 33.32
CA PHE A 108 18.80 5.02 33.92
C PHE A 108 17.62 5.00 32.95
N ASP A 109 17.88 5.22 31.66
CA ASP A 109 16.88 5.18 30.60
C ASP A 109 17.30 4.16 29.53
N VAL A 110 16.33 3.68 28.75
CA VAL A 110 16.54 2.73 27.64
C VAL A 110 15.73 3.12 26.41
N ASP A 111 16.27 2.99 25.20
CA ASP A 111 15.47 3.20 23.98
C ASP A 111 14.56 2.00 23.70
N LEU A 112 13.28 2.25 23.43
CA LEU A 112 12.28 1.23 23.08
C LEU A 112 11.87 1.32 21.60
N SER A 113 12.46 2.23 20.83
CA SER A 113 12.06 2.46 19.43
C SER A 113 12.36 1.28 18.50
N GLY A 114 13.21 0.34 18.93
CA GLY A 114 13.61 -0.87 18.20
C GLY A 114 12.61 -2.03 18.24
N ILE A 115 11.37 -1.83 18.71
CA ILE A 115 10.35 -2.88 18.74
C ILE A 115 10.06 -3.36 17.31
N LEU A 116 10.32 -4.64 17.04
CA LEU A 116 9.89 -5.32 15.83
C LEU A 116 8.45 -5.77 16.00
N THR A 117 7.54 -5.16 15.26
CA THR A 117 6.10 -5.36 15.43
C THR A 117 5.60 -6.65 14.78
N VAL A 118 4.65 -7.32 15.45
CA VAL A 118 3.98 -8.49 14.89
C VAL A 118 3.25 -8.19 13.59
N TRP A 119 2.70 -6.99 13.43
CA TRP A 119 2.12 -6.55 12.17
C TRP A 119 3.11 -5.69 11.40
N PRO A 120 3.32 -5.91 10.08
CA PRO A 120 2.70 -6.91 9.21
C PRO A 120 3.44 -8.28 9.17
N HIS A 121 4.39 -8.52 10.09
CA HIS A 121 5.32 -9.66 10.06
C HIS A 121 4.73 -11.02 10.48
N SER A 122 3.45 -11.11 10.83
CA SER A 122 2.78 -12.29 11.40
C SER A 122 2.53 -13.46 10.43
N VAL A 123 3.11 -13.43 9.23
CA VAL A 123 2.95 -14.52 8.26
C VAL A 123 4.07 -15.53 8.45
N GLN A 124 3.82 -16.58 9.23
CA GLN A 124 4.76 -17.69 9.37
C GLN A 124 4.91 -18.45 8.04
N HIS A 125 6.15 -18.79 7.71
CA HIS A 125 6.49 -19.73 6.66
C HIS A 125 7.17 -20.96 7.27
N ASP A 126 6.42 -22.07 7.39
CA ASP A 126 7.01 -23.36 7.78
C ASP A 126 7.49 -24.12 6.53
N PHE A 127 8.80 -24.42 6.49
CA PHE A 127 9.47 -25.14 5.40
C PHE A 127 10.05 -26.50 5.83
N SER A 128 9.75 -27.01 7.04
CA SER A 128 10.37 -28.23 7.58
C SER A 128 10.19 -29.46 6.68
N ASP A 129 9.11 -29.50 5.91
CA ASP A 129 8.73 -30.65 5.06
C ASP A 129 9.12 -30.46 3.58
N GLY A 130 10.02 -29.50 3.29
CA GLY A 130 10.54 -29.21 1.95
C GLY A 130 9.60 -28.39 1.05
N TYR A 131 8.30 -28.38 1.34
CA TYR A 131 7.34 -27.47 0.72
C TYR A 131 6.29 -27.02 1.75
N HIS A 132 6.02 -25.72 1.81
CA HIS A 132 5.00 -25.11 2.68
C HIS A 132 3.65 -25.83 2.55
N GLY A 133 2.87 -25.95 3.64
CA GLY A 133 1.51 -26.52 3.61
C GLY A 133 0.60 -25.94 2.52
N VAL A 134 0.81 -24.67 2.11
CA VAL A 134 0.17 -24.02 0.96
C VAL A 134 0.49 -24.73 -0.35
N ILE A 135 1.71 -25.23 -0.55
CA ILE A 135 2.11 -25.99 -1.74
C ILE A 135 1.45 -27.37 -1.76
N HIS A 136 1.35 -28.04 -0.61
CA HIS A 136 0.59 -29.30 -0.50
C HIS A 136 -0.91 -29.07 -0.77
N TRP A 137 -1.50 -28.01 -0.22
CA TRP A 137 -2.87 -27.58 -0.50
C TRP A 137 -3.06 -27.14 -1.97
N LEU A 138 -2.07 -26.49 -2.58
CA LEU A 138 -2.04 -26.10 -4.00
C LEU A 138 -2.08 -27.30 -4.94
N ARG A 139 -1.46 -28.41 -4.55
CA ARG A 139 -1.40 -29.65 -5.32
C ARG A 139 -2.64 -30.53 -5.17
N GLN A 140 -3.51 -30.25 -4.19
CA GLN A 140 -4.79 -30.95 -4.06
C GLN A 140 -5.75 -30.51 -5.17
N SER A 141 -6.66 -31.39 -5.56
CA SER A 141 -7.75 -31.04 -6.47
C SER A 141 -8.63 -29.97 -5.82
N LYS A 142 -8.61 -28.75 -6.38
CA LYS A 142 -9.35 -27.60 -5.82
C LYS A 142 -10.75 -27.46 -6.41
N PRO A 143 -11.72 -26.93 -5.65
CA PRO A 143 -12.91 -26.34 -6.24
C PRO A 143 -12.50 -25.18 -7.16
N ALA A 144 -13.24 -24.97 -8.25
CA ALA A 144 -12.85 -24.04 -9.31
C ALA A 144 -12.60 -22.59 -8.82
N ASN A 145 -13.18 -22.18 -7.68
CA ASN A 145 -13.00 -20.86 -7.06
C ASN A 145 -13.12 -20.95 -5.52
N PRO A 146 -12.03 -21.20 -4.76
CA PRO A 146 -12.08 -21.06 -3.30
C PRO A 146 -12.13 -19.57 -2.94
N SER A 147 -13.12 -19.18 -2.15
CA SER A 147 -13.17 -17.86 -1.50
C SER A 147 -12.63 -18.01 -0.08
N VAL A 148 -11.62 -17.22 0.28
CA VAL A 148 -11.09 -17.12 1.64
C VAL A 148 -11.37 -15.71 2.12
N GLU A 149 -12.07 -15.60 3.25
CA GLU A 149 -12.34 -14.32 3.90
C GLU A 149 -11.16 -13.99 4.82
N VAL A 150 -10.39 -12.97 4.44
CA VAL A 150 -9.29 -12.45 5.26
C VAL A 150 -9.80 -11.18 5.93
N VAL A 151 -9.89 -11.20 7.26
CA VAL A 151 -10.31 -10.04 8.05
C VAL A 151 -9.06 -9.21 8.36
N LEU A 152 -8.94 -8.07 7.70
CA LEU A 152 -7.92 -7.08 8.04
C LEU A 152 -8.37 -6.25 9.24
N PRO A 153 -7.50 -5.93 10.22
CA PRO A 153 -7.81 -4.96 11.27
C PRO A 153 -8.30 -3.64 10.69
N ALA A 154 -9.27 -3.01 11.34
CA ALA A 154 -9.96 -1.83 10.81
C ALA A 154 -9.00 -0.63 10.65
N GLU A 155 -8.05 -0.49 11.57
CA GLU A 155 -7.04 0.56 11.62
C GLU A 155 -6.05 0.41 10.47
N TYR A 156 -5.55 -0.81 10.27
CA TYR A 156 -4.66 -1.14 9.15
C TYR A 156 -5.35 -0.89 7.82
N LEU A 157 -6.57 -1.40 7.66
CA LEU A 157 -7.34 -1.17 6.44
C LEU A 157 -7.57 0.33 6.19
N ALA A 158 -7.86 1.13 7.22
CA ALA A 158 -8.01 2.57 7.08
C ALA A 158 -6.72 3.23 6.55
N GLU A 159 -5.56 2.88 7.12
CA GLU A 159 -4.25 3.37 6.70
C GLU A 159 -3.94 3.03 5.24
N ILE A 160 -4.10 1.77 4.84
CA ILE A 160 -3.71 1.30 3.50
C ILE A 160 -4.82 1.43 2.45
N SER A 161 -6.06 1.76 2.84
CA SER A 161 -7.22 1.83 1.93
C SER A 161 -6.99 2.73 0.73
N GLY A 162 -6.34 3.88 0.93
CA GLY A 162 -6.01 4.82 -0.14
C GLY A 162 -4.96 4.27 -1.10
N LEU A 163 -4.02 3.46 -0.61
CA LEU A 163 -3.02 2.78 -1.43
C LEU A 163 -3.66 1.61 -2.19
N LEU A 164 -4.37 0.72 -1.49
CA LEU A 164 -5.09 -0.40 -2.08
C LEU A 164 -6.07 0.06 -3.15
N ARG A 165 -6.87 1.11 -2.88
CA ARG A 165 -7.77 1.71 -3.86
C ARG A 165 -7.01 2.22 -5.06
N ARG A 166 -5.88 2.91 -4.89
CA ARG A 166 -5.07 3.38 -6.03
C ARG A 166 -4.46 2.21 -6.82
N SER A 167 -3.87 1.24 -6.14
CA SER A 167 -3.30 0.04 -6.80
C SER A 167 -4.36 -0.77 -7.55
N TRP A 168 -5.57 -0.84 -7.00
CA TRP A 168 -6.75 -1.45 -7.63
C TRP A 168 -7.30 -0.58 -8.77
N GLU A 169 -7.44 0.74 -8.58
CA GLU A 169 -7.95 1.69 -9.58
C GLU A 169 -6.99 1.89 -10.75
N TYR A 170 -5.67 1.80 -10.55
CA TYR A 170 -4.66 2.08 -11.59
C TYR A 170 -3.91 0.83 -12.07
N GLY A 171 -4.32 -0.35 -11.62
CA GLY A 171 -3.86 -1.64 -12.14
C GLY A 171 -2.35 -1.74 -12.29
N LYS A 172 -1.59 -1.80 -11.18
CA LYS A 172 -0.17 -2.21 -11.11
C LYS A 172 0.70 -1.86 -12.35
N PHE A 173 0.71 -0.61 -12.80
CA PHE A 173 1.67 -0.13 -13.81
C PHE A 173 2.88 0.49 -13.14
N GLU A 174 3.75 -0.32 -12.54
CA GLU A 174 5.14 0.13 -12.33
C GLU A 174 6.19 -0.89 -12.76
N TYR A 175 5.94 -2.20 -12.73
CA TYR A 175 6.96 -3.18 -13.18
C TYR A 175 6.37 -4.45 -13.79
N GLY A 176 6.52 -4.58 -15.12
CA GLY A 176 6.84 -5.83 -15.83
C GLY A 176 5.93 -7.05 -15.74
N GLY A 177 4.80 -6.98 -15.03
CA GLY A 177 3.81 -8.07 -14.97
C GLY A 177 2.78 -7.97 -16.10
N GLN A 178 2.35 -9.11 -16.63
CA GLN A 178 1.20 -9.19 -17.52
C GLN A 178 -0.03 -8.73 -16.72
N SER A 179 -0.66 -7.63 -17.15
CA SER A 179 -1.87 -7.11 -16.49
C SER A 179 -3.05 -8.03 -16.81
N ASP A 180 -3.87 -8.36 -15.80
CA ASP A 180 -5.14 -9.07 -15.99
C ASP A 180 -6.24 -8.17 -16.61
N TRP A 181 -5.91 -6.93 -16.94
CA TRP A 181 -6.82 -5.98 -17.57
C TRP A 181 -6.85 -6.22 -19.08
N THR A 182 -8.05 -6.15 -19.65
CA THR A 182 -8.25 -6.37 -21.09
C THR A 182 -8.35 -5.04 -21.82
N ASP A 183 -7.55 -4.86 -22.86
CA ASP A 183 -7.59 -3.67 -23.71
C ASP A 183 -8.78 -3.78 -24.68
N LEU A 184 -9.80 -2.93 -24.50
CA LEU A 184 -10.94 -2.86 -25.39
C LEU A 184 -10.67 -1.95 -26.61
N GLY A 185 -9.82 -0.93 -26.42
CA GLY A 185 -9.37 -0.04 -27.47
C GLY A 185 -8.18 0.81 -27.03
N PHE A 186 -7.28 1.11 -27.96
CA PHE A 186 -6.09 1.91 -27.69
C PHE A 186 -5.81 2.83 -28.89
N TRP A 187 -5.65 4.12 -28.62
CA TRP A 187 -5.38 5.12 -29.65
C TRP A 187 -4.24 6.02 -29.21
N TRP A 188 -3.22 6.12 -30.06
CA TRP A 188 -2.21 7.15 -29.92
C TRP A 188 -2.86 8.52 -30.15
N LEU A 189 -2.28 9.55 -29.53
CA LEU A 189 -2.61 10.97 -29.72
C LEU A 189 -1.36 11.78 -30.11
N SER A 190 -0.21 11.11 -30.16
CA SER A 190 1.09 11.60 -30.59
C SER A 190 1.57 10.78 -31.79
N ALA A 191 2.42 11.37 -32.64
CA ALA A 191 3.11 10.62 -33.66
C ALA A 191 4.10 9.63 -33.03
N SER A 192 4.48 8.60 -33.79
CA SER A 192 5.46 7.59 -33.34
C SER A 192 6.85 8.16 -33.04
N TYR A 193 7.19 9.31 -33.64
CA TYR A 193 8.45 10.01 -33.43
C TYR A 193 8.38 11.10 -32.34
N ASP A 194 7.21 11.37 -31.76
CA ASP A 194 7.08 12.34 -30.67
C ASP A 194 7.88 11.83 -29.45
N PRO A 195 8.80 12.63 -28.89
CA PRO A 195 9.50 12.25 -27.66
C PRO A 195 8.55 12.04 -26.47
N PHE A 196 7.32 12.55 -26.55
CA PHE A 196 6.27 12.42 -25.54
C PHE A 196 5.10 11.61 -26.07
N GLN A 197 5.03 10.35 -25.65
CA GLN A 197 3.96 9.45 -26.06
C GLN A 197 2.66 9.84 -25.36
N LYS A 198 1.56 9.93 -26.10
CA LYS A 198 0.25 10.40 -25.63
C LYS A 198 -0.83 9.46 -26.12
N TRP A 199 -1.79 9.08 -25.27
CA TRP A 199 -2.79 8.09 -25.65
C TRP A 199 -4.12 8.30 -24.95
N VAL A 200 -5.17 7.79 -25.61
CA VAL A 200 -6.45 7.47 -24.99
C VAL A 200 -6.67 5.97 -25.10
N LYS A 201 -7.25 5.36 -24.08
CA LYS A 201 -7.42 3.91 -24.01
C LYS A 201 -8.70 3.54 -23.28
N LEU A 202 -9.40 2.51 -23.75
CA LEU A 202 -10.53 1.91 -23.07
C LEU A 202 -10.10 0.51 -22.58
N VAL A 203 -10.25 0.26 -21.29
CA VAL A 203 -9.83 -1.00 -20.67
C VAL A 203 -10.95 -1.61 -19.83
N GLU A 204 -10.98 -2.92 -19.76
CA GLU A 204 -11.81 -3.68 -18.83
C GLU A 204 -10.95 -4.16 -17.67
N THR A 205 -11.38 -3.85 -16.45
CA THR A 205 -10.77 -4.33 -15.21
C THR A 205 -11.10 -5.81 -14.98
N PRO A 206 -10.34 -6.53 -14.13
CA PRO A 206 -10.61 -7.95 -13.83
C PRO A 206 -12.01 -8.24 -13.25
N ASP A 207 -12.66 -7.24 -12.67
CA ASP A 207 -14.03 -7.34 -12.16
C ASP A 207 -15.11 -6.89 -13.17
N GLY A 208 -14.74 -6.74 -14.45
CA GLY A 208 -15.66 -6.47 -15.55
C GLY A 208 -16.11 -5.01 -15.65
N ARG A 209 -15.45 -4.07 -14.98
CA ARG A 209 -15.74 -2.64 -15.11
C ARG A 209 -14.94 -2.05 -16.26
N THR A 210 -15.57 -1.17 -17.03
CA THR A 210 -14.85 -0.43 -18.08
C THR A 210 -14.31 0.89 -17.55
N MET A 211 -13.06 1.19 -17.89
CA MET A 211 -12.36 2.40 -17.54
C MET A 211 -11.83 3.10 -18.80
N LEU A 212 -12.03 4.41 -18.87
CA LEU A 212 -11.42 5.30 -19.87
C LEU A 212 -10.14 5.88 -19.29
N GLN A 213 -9.03 5.70 -19.99
CA GLN A 213 -7.72 6.24 -19.65
C GLN A 213 -7.36 7.35 -20.64
N LEU A 214 -6.81 8.43 -20.11
CA LEU A 214 -6.08 9.44 -20.89
C LEU A 214 -4.72 9.61 -20.25
N GLY A 215 -3.65 9.50 -21.04
CA GLY A 215 -2.29 9.50 -20.51
C GLY A 215 -1.26 10.13 -21.42
N LYS A 216 -0.13 10.47 -20.83
CA LYS A 216 1.10 10.89 -21.52
C LYS A 216 2.32 10.36 -20.78
N GLN A 217 3.40 10.13 -21.52
CA GLN A 217 4.68 9.67 -21.01
C GLN A 217 5.76 10.68 -21.37
N VAL A 218 6.42 11.23 -20.35
CA VAL A 218 7.44 12.28 -20.50
C VAL A 218 8.74 11.85 -19.81
N ARG A 219 8.80 11.99 -18.47
CA ARG A 219 9.87 11.45 -17.61
C ARG A 219 9.35 10.40 -16.63
N GLY A 220 8.12 9.96 -16.89
CA GLY A 220 7.25 9.12 -16.08
C GLY A 220 5.89 9.08 -16.77
N THR A 221 4.99 8.22 -16.28
CA THR A 221 3.66 8.05 -16.85
C THR A 221 2.64 8.85 -16.06
N GLU A 222 2.11 9.91 -16.65
CA GLU A 222 0.99 10.66 -16.10
C GLU A 222 -0.29 10.21 -16.80
N HIS A 223 -1.29 9.76 -16.04
CA HIS A 223 -2.58 9.40 -16.62
C HIS A 223 -3.71 9.59 -15.62
N VAL A 224 -4.93 9.75 -16.15
CA VAL A 224 -6.18 9.64 -15.40
C VAL A 224 -6.91 8.42 -15.89
N LEU A 225 -7.47 7.66 -14.95
CA LEU A 225 -8.32 6.52 -15.23
C LEU A 225 -9.71 6.78 -14.63
N ALA A 226 -10.74 6.76 -15.48
CA ALA A 226 -12.08 7.17 -15.12
C ALA A 226 -13.11 6.08 -15.51
N PRO A 227 -13.98 5.66 -14.58
CA PRO A 227 -15.00 4.64 -14.87
C PRO A 227 -16.02 5.14 -15.89
N VAL A 228 -16.39 4.32 -16.85
CA VAL A 228 -17.35 4.67 -17.90
C VAL A 228 -18.26 3.48 -18.20
N GLN A 229 -19.55 3.75 -18.46
CA GLN A 229 -20.45 2.71 -18.96
C GLN A 229 -20.28 2.50 -20.47
N THR A 230 -20.05 1.25 -20.85
CA THR A 230 -20.15 0.72 -22.22
C THR A 230 -21.57 0.24 -22.51
N ASN A 231 -21.87 -0.07 -23.79
CA ASN A 231 -23.23 -0.36 -24.26
C ASN A 231 -24.25 0.73 -23.88
N HIS A 232 -23.78 1.97 -23.74
CA HIS A 232 -24.55 3.10 -23.26
C HIS A 232 -24.67 4.16 -24.35
N GLY A 233 -25.76 4.12 -25.11
CA GLY A 233 -25.97 4.97 -26.29
C GLY A 233 -25.86 6.49 -26.03
N ARG A 234 -26.12 6.95 -24.79
CA ARG A 234 -25.86 8.36 -24.44
C ARG A 234 -24.38 8.68 -24.34
N ASN A 235 -23.55 7.78 -23.79
CA ASN A 235 -22.11 7.97 -23.74
C ASN A 235 -21.53 7.99 -25.15
N ARG A 236 -21.93 7.02 -25.99
CA ARG A 236 -21.64 7.01 -27.41
C ARG A 236 -22.01 8.34 -28.09
N GLY A 237 -23.25 8.82 -27.95
CA GLY A 237 -23.70 10.07 -28.55
C GLY A 237 -22.92 11.30 -28.06
N LYS A 238 -22.59 11.34 -26.76
CA LYS A 238 -21.74 12.40 -26.16
C LYS A 238 -20.34 12.40 -26.77
N VAL A 239 -19.67 11.25 -26.88
CA VAL A 239 -18.32 11.18 -27.47
C VAL A 239 -18.35 11.45 -28.98
N HIS A 240 -19.34 10.94 -29.72
CA HIS A 240 -19.54 11.31 -31.14
C HIS A 240 -19.71 12.83 -31.30
N SER A 241 -20.43 13.48 -30.39
CA SER A 241 -20.57 14.94 -30.44
C SER A 241 -19.24 15.68 -30.25
N LEU A 242 -18.27 15.12 -29.53
CA LEU A 242 -16.91 15.66 -29.45
C LEU A 242 -16.17 15.46 -30.77
N ALA A 243 -16.27 14.27 -31.36
CA ALA A 243 -15.63 13.95 -32.64
C ALA A 243 -16.06 14.93 -33.75
N TYR A 244 -17.35 15.22 -33.87
CA TYR A 244 -17.86 16.20 -34.84
C TYR A 244 -17.38 17.63 -34.59
N GLU A 245 -17.05 17.98 -33.34
CA GLU A 245 -16.56 19.32 -33.02
C GLU A 245 -15.10 19.51 -33.45
N VAL A 246 -14.33 18.44 -33.65
CA VAL A 246 -12.90 18.52 -34.01
C VAL A 246 -12.70 19.25 -35.34
N GLU A 247 -13.55 19.00 -36.35
CA GLU A 247 -13.43 19.66 -37.65
C GLU A 247 -13.90 21.13 -37.64
N SER A 248 -14.91 21.44 -36.82
CA SER A 248 -15.54 22.77 -36.81
C SER A 248 -14.95 23.73 -35.78
N ALA A 249 -14.06 23.24 -34.89
CA ALA A 249 -13.50 24.03 -33.81
C ALA A 249 -12.54 25.10 -34.33
N GLU A 250 -12.91 26.36 -34.16
CA GLU A 250 -11.98 27.48 -34.34
C GLU A 250 -11.22 27.74 -33.02
N VAL A 251 -9.97 27.29 -32.95
CA VAL A 251 -9.10 27.55 -31.80
C VAL A 251 -8.33 28.85 -32.01
N THR A 252 -8.51 29.80 -31.09
CA THR A 252 -7.69 31.02 -31.08
C THR A 252 -6.40 30.79 -30.29
N SER A 253 -5.27 31.33 -30.73
CA SER A 253 -3.98 31.23 -30.01
C SER A 253 -3.90 32.10 -28.73
N ARG A 254 -5.05 32.34 -28.08
CA ARG A 254 -5.17 33.18 -26.88
C ARG A 254 -5.44 32.33 -25.64
N GLY A 255 -4.46 31.53 -25.26
CA GLY A 255 -4.51 30.73 -24.03
C GLY A 255 -5.37 29.46 -24.15
N TRP A 256 -5.64 28.84 -23.02
CA TRP A 256 -6.46 27.63 -22.96
C TRP A 256 -7.94 27.96 -23.09
N GLN A 257 -8.64 27.29 -24.00
CA GLN A 257 -10.05 27.50 -24.27
C GLN A 257 -10.83 26.20 -24.19
N ASP A 258 -11.90 26.14 -23.39
CA ASP A 258 -12.82 25.00 -23.45
C ASP A 258 -13.61 25.07 -24.78
N VAL A 259 -13.42 24.10 -25.67
CA VAL A 259 -14.15 24.01 -26.96
C VAL A 259 -15.48 23.30 -26.74
N LYS A 260 -15.45 22.10 -26.14
CA LYS A 260 -16.64 21.33 -25.83
C LYS A 260 -16.44 20.44 -24.62
N LYS A 261 -17.51 20.19 -23.87
CA LYS A 261 -17.49 19.40 -22.64
C LYS A 261 -18.64 18.40 -22.65
N VAL A 262 -18.38 17.17 -22.27
CA VAL A 262 -19.41 16.14 -22.08
C VAL A 262 -19.18 15.39 -20.77
N TRP A 263 -20.27 15.18 -20.04
CA TRP A 263 -20.26 14.37 -18.82
C TRP A 263 -20.60 12.94 -19.15
N LEU A 264 -19.68 12.00 -18.95
CA LEU A 264 -19.91 10.58 -19.22
C LEU A 264 -20.55 9.91 -18.02
N GLU A 265 -21.49 9.00 -18.28
CA GLU A 265 -22.06 8.14 -17.23
C GLU A 265 -21.01 7.11 -16.82
N SER A 266 -20.68 7.09 -15.53
CA SER A 266 -19.67 6.20 -14.95
C SER A 266 -20.24 4.85 -14.52
N GLY A 267 -21.54 4.77 -14.29
CA GLY A 267 -22.21 3.60 -13.69
C GLY A 267 -21.91 3.41 -12.21
N LEU A 268 -21.13 4.30 -11.61
CA LEU A 268 -20.87 4.34 -10.18
C LEU A 268 -21.64 5.49 -9.56
N GLN A 269 -22.27 5.22 -8.41
CA GLN A 269 -22.82 6.29 -7.60
C GLN A 269 -21.70 7.25 -7.19
N ASN A 270 -21.99 8.54 -7.19
CA ASN A 270 -21.09 9.60 -6.68
C ASN A 270 -19.78 9.80 -7.47
N THR A 271 -19.65 9.27 -8.69
CA THR A 271 -18.50 9.52 -9.57
C THR A 271 -18.96 10.19 -10.85
N SER A 272 -18.49 11.41 -11.10
CA SER A 272 -18.73 12.15 -12.35
C SER A 272 -17.48 12.14 -13.21
N VAL A 273 -17.64 11.82 -14.50
CA VAL A 273 -16.55 11.79 -15.46
C VAL A 273 -16.77 12.86 -16.51
N LEU A 274 -15.74 13.67 -16.75
CA LEU A 274 -15.78 14.78 -17.69
C LEU A 274 -14.75 14.55 -18.78
N LEU A 275 -15.22 14.50 -20.03
CA LEU A 275 -14.36 14.51 -21.21
C LEU A 275 -14.54 15.84 -21.94
N LYS A 276 -13.44 16.49 -22.29
CA LYS A 276 -13.47 17.79 -22.96
C LYS A 276 -12.55 17.84 -24.16
N LEU A 277 -13.00 18.56 -25.18
CA LEU A 277 -12.16 19.11 -26.23
C LEU A 277 -11.74 20.52 -25.80
N VAL A 278 -10.44 20.81 -25.88
CA VAL A 278 -9.84 22.05 -25.39
C VAL A 278 -8.89 22.60 -26.45
N GLY A 279 -8.92 23.90 -26.69
CA GLY A 279 -7.95 24.61 -27.52
C GLY A 279 -6.71 24.96 -26.71
N THR A 280 -5.53 24.71 -27.26
CA THR A 280 -4.25 25.02 -26.65
C THR A 280 -3.81 26.46 -26.98
N PRO A 281 -2.90 27.06 -26.19
CA PRO A 281 -2.29 28.33 -26.53
C PRO A 281 -1.54 28.34 -27.88
N SER A 282 -1.11 27.18 -28.37
CA SER A 282 -0.46 27.03 -29.69
C SER A 282 -1.45 27.06 -30.85
N GLY A 283 -2.76 27.02 -30.60
CA GLY A 283 -3.78 26.93 -31.64
C GLY A 283 -4.17 25.49 -32.01
N ASP A 284 -3.65 24.49 -31.30
CA ASP A 284 -3.98 23.09 -31.51
C ASP A 284 -5.17 22.65 -30.64
N LEU A 285 -5.71 21.47 -30.94
CA LEU A 285 -6.69 20.82 -30.07
C LEU A 285 -6.01 19.89 -29.06
N ALA A 286 -6.69 19.71 -27.94
CA ALA A 286 -6.30 18.83 -26.85
C ALA A 286 -7.52 18.12 -26.29
N LEU A 287 -7.30 16.90 -25.81
CA LEU A 287 -8.30 16.14 -25.08
C LEU A 287 -8.03 16.28 -23.58
N SER A 288 -9.08 16.47 -22.78
CA SER A 288 -8.97 16.54 -21.33
C SER A 288 -9.94 15.56 -20.69
N LEU A 289 -9.44 14.74 -19.76
CA LEU A 289 -10.22 13.79 -18.99
C LEU A 289 -10.15 14.15 -17.51
N GLY A 290 -11.30 14.22 -16.86
CA GLY A 290 -11.42 14.47 -15.43
C GLY A 290 -12.31 13.45 -14.72
N LYS A 291 -11.87 13.02 -13.54
CA LYS A 291 -12.63 12.20 -12.58
C LYS A 291 -12.93 13.05 -11.34
N PHE A 292 -14.21 13.16 -11.02
CA PHE A 292 -14.70 13.93 -9.87
C PHE A 292 -15.47 13.01 -8.94
N LYS A 293 -15.14 13.05 -7.65
CA LYS A 293 -15.85 12.31 -6.61
C LYS A 293 -16.75 13.26 -5.84
N GLN A 294 -18.03 12.91 -5.68
CA GLN A 294 -18.97 13.69 -4.91
C GLN A 294 -18.51 13.74 -3.45
N HIS A 295 -18.58 14.93 -2.83
CA HIS A 295 -18.10 15.19 -1.46
C HIS A 295 -16.58 15.04 -1.25
N SER A 296 -15.77 15.21 -2.29
CA SER A 296 -14.32 15.28 -2.18
C SER A 296 -13.76 16.48 -2.92
N ASP A 297 -12.75 17.14 -2.34
CA ASP A 297 -11.95 18.16 -3.04
C ASP A 297 -10.96 17.52 -4.02
N SER A 298 -10.81 16.18 -4.00
CA SER A 298 -9.95 15.44 -4.93
C SER A 298 -10.51 15.51 -6.35
N LYS A 299 -9.80 16.24 -7.21
CA LYS A 299 -10.06 16.32 -8.65
C LYS A 299 -8.84 15.77 -9.36
N GLU A 300 -9.04 14.68 -10.09
CA GLU A 300 -8.02 14.16 -10.99
C GLU A 300 -8.36 14.65 -12.39
N PHE A 301 -7.43 15.34 -13.02
CA PHE A 301 -7.58 15.78 -14.39
C PHE A 301 -6.25 15.69 -15.12
N ILE A 302 -6.32 15.36 -16.40
CA ILE A 302 -5.19 15.44 -17.32
C ILE A 302 -5.66 16.02 -18.63
N THR A 303 -4.80 16.83 -19.24
CA THR A 303 -5.02 17.39 -20.58
C THR A 303 -3.83 17.01 -21.44
N VAL A 304 -4.13 16.47 -22.61
CA VAL A 304 -3.16 15.92 -23.56
C VAL A 304 -3.41 16.57 -24.91
N SER A 305 -2.44 17.33 -25.40
CA SER A 305 -2.52 17.95 -26.73
C SER A 305 -2.34 16.90 -27.81
N THR A 306 -3.11 17.02 -28.88
CA THR A 306 -2.93 16.20 -30.08
C THR A 306 -1.98 16.90 -31.04
N GLU A 307 -1.15 16.13 -31.73
CA GLU A 307 -0.35 16.69 -32.82
C GLU A 307 -1.19 16.88 -34.08
N HIS A 308 -0.78 17.85 -34.90
CA HIS A 308 -1.49 18.27 -36.11
C HIS A 308 -1.68 17.14 -37.15
N GLU A 309 -0.87 16.07 -37.08
CA GLU A 309 -0.93 14.94 -38.01
C GLU A 309 -1.88 13.81 -37.57
N HIS A 310 -2.35 13.80 -36.31
CA HIS A 310 -3.24 12.73 -35.86
C HIS A 310 -4.71 13.10 -36.01
N ASN A 311 -5.46 12.21 -36.64
CA ASN A 311 -6.91 12.29 -36.75
C ASN A 311 -7.61 12.04 -35.40
N LEU A 312 -7.64 13.05 -34.52
CA LEU A 312 -8.34 12.99 -33.22
C LEU A 312 -9.82 12.63 -33.37
N GLN A 313 -10.46 13.10 -34.45
CA GLN A 313 -11.86 12.81 -34.75
C GLN A 313 -12.08 11.30 -34.94
N GLU A 314 -11.22 10.63 -35.68
CA GLU A 314 -11.28 9.18 -35.90
C GLU A 314 -11.12 8.41 -34.59
N SER A 315 -10.12 8.73 -33.77
CA SER A 315 -9.94 8.13 -32.44
C SER A 315 -11.18 8.30 -31.55
N LEU A 316 -11.82 9.48 -31.60
CA LEU A 316 -13.05 9.74 -30.84
C LEU A 316 -14.26 8.98 -31.42
N HIS A 317 -14.36 8.82 -32.74
CA HIS A 317 -15.41 8.01 -33.36
C HIS A 317 -15.29 6.53 -32.99
N GLU A 318 -14.07 5.98 -33.02
CA GLU A 318 -13.81 4.60 -32.62
C GLU A 318 -14.10 4.38 -31.13
N LEU A 319 -13.63 5.29 -30.27
CA LEU A 319 -13.95 5.27 -28.84
C LEU A 319 -15.48 5.33 -28.63
N ALA A 320 -16.18 6.22 -29.32
CA ALA A 320 -17.62 6.33 -29.21
C ALA A 320 -18.32 5.01 -29.55
N ASN A 321 -17.90 4.34 -30.63
CA ASN A 321 -18.48 3.06 -31.06
C ASN A 321 -18.26 1.94 -30.04
N LEU A 322 -17.13 1.93 -29.33
CA LEU A 322 -16.90 0.97 -28.23
C LEU A 322 -17.73 1.27 -26.98
N LEU A 323 -18.21 2.51 -26.82
CA LEU A 323 -19.10 2.88 -25.72
C LEU A 323 -20.58 2.52 -25.98
N GLY A 324 -20.99 2.14 -27.20
CA GLY A 324 -22.33 1.63 -27.53
C GLY A 324 -22.98 2.24 -28.77
#